data_AF-A0A1M7KI71-F1
#
_entry.id   AF-A0A1M7KI71-F1
#
_cell.length_a   1.000
_cell.length_b   1.000
_cell.length_c   1.000
_cell.angle_alpha   90.00
_cell.angle_beta   90.00
_cell.angle_gamma   90.00
#
_symmetry.space_group_name_H-M   'P 1'
#
loop_
_entity.id
_entity.type
_entity.pdbx_description
1 polymer ?
#
loop_
_entity_poly.entity_id
_entity_poly.type
_entity_poly.pdbx_seq_one_letter_code
_entity_poly.pdbx_strand_id
1 'polypeptide(L)'
;MAHKKAAGSTRNGRDSESKRLGVKLFGGQAVIPGNIIVRQRGTKFHAGTGVGIGKDHTLFALSEGVVKFETKGPKNRKFVSVVSA
;
A
#
# COMPACT_ATOMS: atom_id res chain seq x y z
N MET A 1 -3.65 25.72 50.72
CA MET A 1 -3.63 25.02 49.43
C MET A 1 -2.19 24.86 48.96
N ALA A 2 -1.69 23.64 48.87
CA ALA A 2 -0.41 23.35 48.25
C ALA A 2 -0.49 21.99 47.56
N HIS A 3 -1.11 21.96 46.38
CA HIS A 3 -0.94 20.82 45.49
C HIS A 3 0.45 20.96 44.86
N LYS A 4 1.41 20.18 45.36
CA LYS A 4 2.65 19.97 44.63
C LYS A 4 2.27 19.27 43.32
N LYS A 5 2.32 19.97 42.18
CA LYS A 5 2.30 19.33 40.86
C LYS A 5 3.59 18.52 40.74
N ALA A 6 3.57 17.28 41.23
CA ALA A 6 4.59 16.31 40.86
C ALA A 6 4.34 15.91 39.40
N ALA A 7 4.72 16.79 38.47
CA ALA A 7 4.75 16.44 37.06
C ALA A 7 5.99 15.58 36.82
N GLY A 8 5.83 14.25 36.89
CA GLY A 8 6.87 13.33 36.41
C GLY A 8 7.13 13.55 34.92
N SER A 9 8.39 13.50 34.48
CA SER A 9 8.70 13.57 33.05
C SER A 9 8.15 12.32 32.35
N THR A 10 7.46 12.49 31.23
CA THR A 10 7.01 11.34 30.44
C THR A 10 8.21 10.72 29.71
N ARG A 11 8.32 9.38 29.70
CA ARG A 11 9.30 8.65 28.85
C ARG A 11 8.74 8.36 27.45
N ASN A 12 7.57 8.93 27.16
CA ASN A 12 6.82 8.74 25.92
C ASN A 12 7.02 9.98 25.04
N GLY A 13 7.64 9.79 23.88
CA GLY A 13 7.93 10.86 22.91
C GLY A 13 8.71 10.38 21.67
N ARG A 14 8.80 9.06 21.47
CA ARG A 14 9.48 8.45 20.33
C ARG A 14 8.42 8.00 19.34
N ASP A 15 8.55 8.45 18.11
CA ASP A 15 7.81 7.92 16.98
C ASP A 15 8.77 7.72 15.80
N SER A 16 8.38 6.88 14.86
CA SER A 16 9.15 6.60 13.66
C SER A 16 8.66 7.43 12.48
N GLU A 17 9.59 7.82 11.60
CA GLU A 17 9.23 8.55 10.39
C GLU A 17 8.24 7.79 9.50
N SER A 18 7.27 8.52 8.95
CA SER A 18 6.27 7.94 8.05
C SER A 18 6.92 7.38 6.78
N LYS A 19 6.49 6.17 6.39
CA LYS A 19 7.07 5.45 5.22
C LYS A 19 6.33 5.71 3.91
N ARG A 20 5.37 6.64 3.90
CA ARG A 20 4.52 7.00 2.74
C ARG A 20 3.96 5.78 1.98
N LEU A 21 3.52 4.76 2.71
CA LEU A 21 2.85 3.58 2.15
C LEU A 21 1.49 3.95 1.54
N GLY A 22 0.84 3.00 0.87
CA GLY A 22 -0.49 3.16 0.30
C GLY A 22 -0.54 3.01 -1.22
N VAL A 23 -1.77 3.14 -1.74
CA VAL A 23 -2.08 3.12 -3.17
C VAL A 23 -1.53 4.40 -3.82
N LYS A 24 -0.95 4.24 -5.01
CA LYS A 24 -0.36 5.31 -5.81
C LYS A 24 -1.13 5.56 -7.10
N LEU A 25 -1.62 4.48 -7.72
CA LEU A 25 -2.52 4.52 -8.87
C LEU A 25 -3.84 3.82 -8.52
N PHE A 26 -4.94 4.51 -8.80
CA PHE A 26 -6.29 4.04 -8.52
C PHE A 26 -6.89 3.29 -9.71
N GLY A 27 -8.01 2.59 -9.47
CA GLY A 27 -8.73 1.89 -10.53
C GLY A 27 -9.18 2.85 -11.63
N GLY A 28 -9.04 2.43 -12.88
CA GLY A 28 -9.38 3.25 -14.05
C GLY A 28 -8.26 4.16 -14.55
N GLN A 29 -7.11 4.21 -13.86
CA GLN A 29 -5.96 5.02 -14.29
C GLN A 29 -5.06 4.24 -15.26
N ALA A 30 -4.58 4.93 -16.29
CA ALA A 30 -3.62 4.39 -17.24
C ALA A 30 -2.23 4.21 -16.61
N VAL A 31 -1.51 3.16 -17.03
CA VAL A 31 -0.18 2.81 -16.54
C VAL A 31 0.72 2.38 -17.67
N ILE A 32 2.03 2.58 -17.44
CA ILE A 32 3.12 2.04 -18.24
C ILE A 32 3.92 1.01 -17.43
N PRO A 33 4.69 0.12 -18.08
CA PRO A 33 5.58 -0.81 -17.41
C PRO A 33 6.50 -0.09 -16.41
N GLY A 34 6.63 -0.66 -15.21
CA GLY A 34 7.45 -0.11 -14.13
C GLY A 34 6.71 0.85 -13.20
N ASN A 35 5.53 1.35 -13.54
CA ASN A 35 4.75 2.21 -12.64
C ASN A 35 4.39 1.48 -11.35
N ILE A 36 4.64 2.13 -10.20
CA ILE A 36 4.26 1.60 -8.88
C ILE A 36 2.78 1.84 -8.63
N ILE A 37 2.02 0.78 -8.39
CA ILE A 37 0.58 0.85 -8.13
C ILE A 37 0.30 0.94 -6.63
N VAL A 38 0.97 0.13 -5.80
CA VAL A 38 0.77 0.10 -4.33
C VAL A 38 2.07 -0.17 -3.60
N ARG A 39 2.37 0.65 -2.58
CA ARG A 39 3.43 0.36 -1.58
C ARG A 39 2.79 -0.17 -0.30
N GLN A 40 3.21 -1.34 0.16
CA GLN A 40 2.56 -2.01 1.29
C GLN A 40 3.56 -2.72 2.22
N ARG A 41 3.03 -3.24 3.33
CA ARG A 41 3.74 -4.15 4.24
C ARG A 41 2.93 -5.44 4.30
N GLY A 42 3.53 -6.53 3.86
CA GLY A 42 2.80 -7.74 3.50
C GLY A 42 1.89 -7.55 2.28
N THR A 43 1.22 -8.61 1.86
CA THR A 43 0.33 -8.61 0.70
C THR A 43 -1.11 -8.30 1.11
N LYS A 44 -1.43 -7.03 1.35
CA LYS A 44 -2.84 -6.60 1.52
C LYS A 44 -3.58 -6.66 0.19
N PHE A 45 -2.90 -6.26 -0.87
CA PHE A 45 -3.28 -6.48 -2.25
C PHE A 45 -2.33 -7.51 -2.87
N HIS A 46 -2.88 -8.43 -3.65
CA HIS A 46 -2.15 -9.46 -4.37
C HIS A 46 -1.96 -9.06 -5.83
N ALA A 47 -0.84 -9.49 -6.42
CA ALA A 47 -0.58 -9.31 -7.84
C ALA A 47 -1.55 -10.19 -8.65
N GLY A 48 -2.26 -9.56 -9.59
CA GLY A 48 -3.06 -10.20 -10.63
C GLY A 48 -2.35 -10.14 -11.98
N THR A 49 -3.11 -10.23 -13.06
CA THR A 49 -2.58 -10.17 -14.43
C THR A 49 -1.87 -8.85 -14.72
N GLY A 50 -0.71 -8.88 -15.36
CA GLY A 50 0.04 -7.68 -15.76
C GLY A 50 0.67 -6.90 -14.59
N VAL A 51 0.74 -7.49 -13.38
CA VAL A 51 1.30 -6.86 -12.18
C VAL A 51 2.38 -7.75 -11.58
N GLY A 52 3.53 -7.16 -11.26
CA GLY A 52 4.63 -7.79 -10.54
C GLY A 52 4.61 -7.44 -9.04
N ILE A 53 5.32 -8.24 -8.25
CA ILE A 53 5.53 -7.99 -6.82
C ILE A 53 7.03 -7.87 -6.50
N GLY A 54 7.41 -6.78 -5.83
CA GLY A 54 8.78 -6.56 -5.37
C GLY A 54 9.09 -7.25 -4.04
N LYS A 55 10.37 -7.24 -3.63
CA LYS A 55 10.83 -7.82 -2.36
C LYS A 55 10.13 -7.25 -1.13
N ASP A 56 9.78 -5.96 -1.15
CA ASP A 56 9.05 -5.29 -0.08
C ASP A 56 7.51 -5.38 -0.22
N HIS A 57 7.03 -6.25 -1.12
CA HIS A 57 5.63 -6.44 -1.51
C HIS A 57 4.99 -5.28 -2.28
N THR A 58 5.79 -4.33 -2.77
CA THR A 58 5.30 -3.28 -3.68
C THR A 58 4.76 -3.91 -4.96
N LEU A 59 3.58 -3.46 -5.40
CA LEU A 59 2.99 -3.87 -6.66
C LEU A 59 3.32 -2.86 -7.76
N PHE A 60 3.74 -3.35 -8.92
CA PHE A 60 4.11 -2.52 -10.08
C PHE A 60 3.58 -3.13 -11.38
N ALA A 61 3.31 -2.28 -12.37
CA ALA A 61 2.82 -2.69 -13.68
C ALA A 61 3.94 -3.36 -14.51
N LEU A 62 3.60 -4.46 -15.20
CA LEU A 62 4.50 -5.15 -16.14
C LEU A 62 4.22 -4.77 -17.60
N SER A 63 3.00 -4.31 -17.90
CA SER A 63 2.54 -3.93 -19.22
C SER A 63 1.81 -2.59 -19.17
N GLU A 64 1.62 -1.98 -20.34
CA GLU A 64 0.73 -0.84 -20.51
C GLU A 64 -0.73 -1.27 -20.34
N GLY A 65 -1.59 -0.35 -19.88
CA GLY A 65 -3.02 -0.58 -19.75
C GLY A 65 -3.66 0.24 -18.65
N VAL A 66 -4.75 -0.26 -18.08
CA VAL A 66 -5.55 0.40 -17.05
C VAL A 66 -5.58 -0.44 -15.78
N VAL A 67 -5.38 0.18 -14.62
CA VAL A 67 -5.42 -0.49 -13.32
C VAL A 67 -6.85 -0.92 -12.97
N LYS A 68 -7.01 -2.17 -12.56
CA LYS A 68 -8.26 -2.72 -12.05
C LYS A 68 -8.03 -3.35 -10.67
N PHE A 69 -8.87 -2.97 -9.71
CA PHE A 69 -8.94 -3.61 -8.41
C PHE A 69 -10.13 -4.57 -8.39
N GLU A 70 -9.92 -5.78 -7.89
CA GLU A 70 -10.97 -6.79 -7.80
C GLU A 70 -10.83 -7.59 -6.51
N THR A 71 -11.94 -8.08 -5.97
CA THR A 71 -11.93 -9.04 -4.86
C THR A 71 -12.40 -10.37 -5.41
N LYS A 72 -11.58 -11.42 -5.30
CA LYS A 72 -11.89 -12.73 -5.89
C LYS A 72 -11.33 -13.91 -5.11
N GLY A 73 -11.78 -15.10 -5.50
CA GLY A 73 -11.38 -16.38 -4.96
C GLY A 73 -12.07 -16.74 -3.63
N PRO A 74 -11.89 -17.98 -3.15
CA PRO A 74 -12.60 -18.51 -1.98
C PRO A 74 -12.26 -17.79 -0.67
N LYS A 75 -11.12 -17.07 -0.64
CA LYS A 75 -10.65 -16.31 0.52
C LYS A 75 -10.97 -14.81 0.43
N ASN A 76 -11.78 -14.38 -0.54
CA ASN A 76 -12.14 -12.98 -0.77
C ASN A 76 -10.91 -12.03 -0.75
N ARG A 77 -9.84 -12.44 -1.44
CA ARG A 77 -8.59 -11.68 -1.49
C ARG A 77 -8.71 -10.54 -2.49
N LYS A 78 -8.06 -9.41 -2.18
CA LYS A 78 -7.99 -8.25 -3.07
C LYS A 78 -6.82 -8.41 -4.03
N PHE A 79 -7.10 -8.30 -5.32
CA PHE A 79 -6.11 -8.37 -6.40
C PHE A 79 -6.06 -7.04 -7.16
N VAL A 80 -4.89 -6.79 -7.73
CA VAL A 80 -4.63 -5.67 -8.64
C VAL A 80 -4.17 -6.25 -9.95
N SER A 81 -4.85 -5.92 -11.04
CA SER A 81 -4.49 -6.30 -12.39
C SER A 81 -4.37 -5.07 -13.28
N VAL A 82 -3.56 -5.19 -14.33
CA VAL A 82 -3.53 -4.25 -15.45
C VAL A 82 -4.28 -4.92 -16.60
N VAL A 83 -5.33 -4.26 -17.06
CA VAL A 83 -6.14 -4.69 -18.20
C VAL A 83 -5.68 -3.88 -19.41
N SER A 84 -5.40 -4.53 -20.53
CA SER A 84 -5.11 -3.82 -21.79
C SER A 84 -6.28 -2.91 -22.13
N ALA A 85 -5.97 -1.67 -22.52
CA ALA A 85 -6.98 -0.73 -23.01
C ALA A 85 -7.59 -1.22 -24.34
#